data_AF-A0A9P0Z1S8-F1
#
_entry.id   AF-A0A9P0Z1S8-F1
#
_cell.length_a   1.000
_cell.length_b   1.000
_cell.length_c   1.000
_cell.angle_alpha   90.00
_cell.angle_beta   90.00
_cell.angle_gamma   90.00
#
_symmetry.space_group_name_H-M   'P 1'
#
loop_
_entity.id
_entity.type
_entity.pdbx_description
1 polymer ?
#
loop_
_entity_poly.entity_id
_entity_poly.type
_entity_poly.pdbx_seq_one_letter_code
_entity_poly.pdbx_strand_id
1 'polypeptide(L)'
;MLNSRVSFLFLPLSTSITVQVLQGHTPFKHLVKRFENEFIVAVGKGEPAKVMSEYGFRNVLSMDEYASFFENIDPLAQYKEFADKQFVSHQKVTLRQDPCSESVQAVFIVSDSIDWCRDIQVLCDILRTGGLPGREVAHQPPIFFANDDLAYQALFPSERLGMGAFRVALESIYNSIHQKPLEYTSYGKPNPFVFKNAEATLMQLQLPHQAATGGMHSFKTLYMVGDNPIVDINGARQAGPPRFSILTKTGVFKGRVNETDFSADLVVDTVEEAVDYILSRERYSS
;
A
#
# COMPACT_ATOMS: atom_id res chain seq x y z
N MET A 1 -13.75 -1.98 11.59
CA MET A 1 -12.38 -1.66 12.04
C MET A 1 -11.45 -1.84 10.85
N LEU A 2 -11.11 -0.75 10.17
CA LEU A 2 -10.21 -0.78 9.02
C LEU A 2 -8.78 -1.06 9.51
N ASN A 3 -8.23 -2.25 9.22
CA ASN A 3 -6.79 -2.50 9.25
C ASN A 3 -6.14 -1.88 8.01
N SER A 4 -6.17 -0.55 7.95
CA SER A 4 -5.34 0.25 7.05
C SER A 4 -4.01 0.46 7.72
N ARG A 5 -2.94 0.02 7.08
CA ARG A 5 -1.57 0.19 7.56
C ARG A 5 -1.27 1.66 7.84
N VAL A 6 -1.00 1.96 9.10
CA VAL A 6 -0.21 3.12 9.52
C VAL A 6 0.60 2.66 10.71
N SER A 7 1.92 2.79 10.63
CA SER A 7 2.77 2.91 11.81
C SER A 7 4.06 3.62 11.39
N PHE A 8 3.95 4.93 11.19
CA PHE A 8 5.03 5.83 11.55
C PHE A 8 4.51 6.61 12.76
N LEU A 9 4.86 6.15 13.96
CA LEU A 9 4.58 6.90 15.18
C LEU A 9 5.77 7.83 15.42
N PHE A 10 5.65 9.10 15.05
CA PHE A 10 6.55 10.14 15.54
C PHE A 10 5.72 11.16 16.29
N LEU A 11 5.91 11.23 17.61
CA LEU A 11 5.32 12.23 18.49
C LEU A 11 6.00 13.58 18.23
N PRO A 12 5.25 14.56 17.70
CA PRO A 12 5.06 15.78 18.47
C PRO A 12 3.59 15.86 18.90
N LEU A 13 3.36 15.89 20.21
CA LEU A 13 2.05 15.85 20.89
C LEU A 13 1.15 17.09 20.65
N SER A 14 1.18 17.73 19.48
CA SER A 14 0.39 18.95 19.23
C SER A 14 -0.14 19.17 17.81
N THR A 15 -0.05 18.20 16.90
CA THR A 15 -0.63 18.32 15.54
C THR A 15 -1.71 17.28 15.27
N SER A 16 -2.70 17.62 14.44
CA SER A 16 -3.77 16.71 14.03
C SER A 16 -3.22 15.41 13.42
N ILE A 17 -3.65 14.27 13.97
CA ILE A 17 -3.16 12.91 13.67
C ILE A 17 -3.24 12.57 12.17
N THR A 18 -4.18 13.16 11.43
CA THR A 18 -4.42 12.84 10.02
C THR A 18 -3.28 13.21 9.08
N VAL A 19 -2.44 14.20 9.42
CA VAL A 19 -1.34 14.65 8.56
C VAL A 19 -0.04 13.85 8.81
N GLN A 20 0.01 13.06 9.88
CA GLN A 20 1.16 12.23 10.26
C GLN A 20 1.09 10.80 9.69
N VAL A 21 -0.01 10.46 9.00
CA VAL A 21 -0.32 9.12 8.54
C VAL A 21 0.10 8.98 7.07
N LEU A 22 1.10 8.12 6.81
CA LEU A 22 1.47 7.69 5.46
C LEU A 22 1.10 6.23 5.26
N GLN A 23 0.26 5.98 4.26
CA GLN A 23 -0.22 4.66 3.90
C GLN A 23 0.51 4.14 2.66
N GLY A 24 0.48 2.83 2.43
CA GLY A 24 1.17 2.22 1.27
C GLY A 24 0.74 2.82 -0.08
N HIS A 25 -0.52 3.23 -0.21
CA HIS A 25 -1.06 3.83 -1.42
C HIS A 25 -0.81 5.35 -1.53
N THR A 26 -0.33 6.04 -0.49
CA THR A 26 -0.08 7.50 -0.54
C THR A 26 0.83 7.94 -1.69
N PRO A 27 1.88 7.20 -2.09
CA PRO A 27 2.68 7.53 -3.28
C PRO A 27 1.90 7.60 -4.59
N PHE A 28 0.71 6.99 -4.69
CA PHE A 28 -0.12 7.09 -5.89
C PHE A 28 -0.57 8.52 -6.20
N LYS A 29 -0.56 9.45 -5.21
CA LYS A 29 -0.77 10.89 -5.45
C LYS A 29 0.18 11.46 -6.52
N HIS A 30 1.40 10.93 -6.63
CA HIS A 30 2.36 11.39 -7.64
C HIS A 30 2.00 10.93 -9.06
N LEU A 31 1.20 9.86 -9.18
CA LEU A 31 0.77 9.29 -10.46
C LEU A 31 -0.45 10.00 -11.06
N VAL A 32 -1.13 10.85 -10.28
CA VAL A 32 -2.25 11.68 -10.75
C VAL A 32 -1.84 12.51 -11.97
N LYS A 33 -0.62 13.07 -11.99
CA LYS A 33 -0.11 13.84 -13.14
C LYS A 33 -0.14 13.07 -14.47
N ARG A 34 -0.08 11.74 -14.41
CA ARG A 34 -0.11 10.86 -15.58
C ARG A 34 -1.52 10.32 -15.88
N PHE A 35 -2.32 10.08 -14.84
CA PHE A 35 -3.58 9.31 -14.96
C PHE A 35 -4.83 10.07 -14.50
N GLU A 36 -4.75 11.39 -14.27
CA GLU A 36 -5.85 12.19 -13.71
C GLU A 36 -7.19 11.97 -14.43
N ASN A 37 -7.18 11.97 -15.77
CA ASN A 37 -8.37 11.82 -16.60
C ASN A 37 -8.44 10.47 -17.32
N GLU A 38 -7.54 9.53 -16.97
CA GLU A 38 -7.47 8.22 -17.62
C GLU A 38 -8.39 7.23 -16.92
N PHE A 39 -8.96 6.27 -17.65
CA PHE A 39 -9.77 5.21 -17.06
C PHE A 39 -8.91 4.20 -16.32
N ILE A 40 -9.09 4.09 -14.99
CA ILE A 40 -8.29 3.22 -14.13
C ILE A 40 -9.18 2.32 -13.25
N VAL A 41 -8.65 1.15 -12.90
CA VAL A 41 -9.31 0.20 -11.99
C VAL A 41 -8.55 0.15 -10.66
N ALA A 42 -9.28 0.29 -9.55
CA ALA A 42 -8.75 0.26 -8.19
C ALA A 42 -9.22 -1.00 -7.45
N VAL A 43 -8.28 -1.74 -6.86
CA VAL A 43 -8.54 -3.04 -6.22
C VAL A 43 -8.18 -2.98 -4.74
N GLY A 44 -9.01 -3.59 -3.91
CA GLY A 44 -8.72 -3.80 -2.49
C GLY A 44 -9.93 -3.59 -1.59
N LYS A 45 -9.80 -4.00 -0.32
CA LYS A 45 -10.82 -3.82 0.73
C LYS A 45 -11.17 -2.35 0.99
N GLY A 46 -12.42 -2.13 1.42
CA GLY A 46 -12.94 -0.81 1.79
C GLY A 46 -13.43 -0.06 0.56
N GLU A 47 -13.01 1.18 0.40
CA GLU A 47 -13.47 2.08 -0.67
C GLU A 47 -12.28 2.50 -1.58
N PRO A 48 -11.65 1.57 -2.32
CA PRO A 48 -10.42 1.85 -3.07
C PRO A 48 -10.63 2.93 -4.14
N ALA A 49 -11.77 2.92 -4.83
CA ALA A 49 -12.10 3.93 -5.83
C ALA A 49 -12.21 5.33 -5.21
N LYS A 50 -12.86 5.45 -4.04
CA LYS A 50 -12.97 6.72 -3.31
C LYS A 50 -11.61 7.26 -2.89
N VAL A 51 -10.71 6.41 -2.39
CA VAL A 51 -9.34 6.81 -2.03
C VAL A 51 -8.60 7.39 -3.23
N MET A 52 -8.71 6.74 -4.40
CA MET A 52 -8.10 7.23 -5.63
C MET A 52 -8.74 8.55 -6.10
N SER A 53 -10.07 8.67 -6.01
CA SER A 53 -10.77 9.93 -6.33
C SER A 53 -10.36 11.09 -5.42
N GLU A 54 -10.17 10.85 -4.12
CA GLU A 54 -9.65 11.84 -3.16
C GLU A 54 -8.21 12.25 -3.47
N TYR A 55 -7.44 11.41 -4.16
CA TYR A 55 -6.10 11.77 -4.66
C TYR A 55 -6.15 12.60 -5.94
N GLY A 56 -7.28 12.62 -6.66
CA GLY A 56 -7.50 13.42 -7.85
C GLY A 56 -7.69 12.63 -9.14
N PHE A 57 -7.73 11.30 -9.09
CA PHE A 57 -8.09 10.48 -10.26
C PHE A 57 -9.59 10.63 -10.54
N ARG A 58 -9.98 10.91 -11.79
CA ARG A 58 -11.36 11.30 -12.10
C ARG A 58 -12.21 10.17 -12.68
N ASN A 59 -11.58 9.21 -13.36
CA ASN A 59 -12.26 8.10 -14.03
C ASN A 59 -11.84 6.78 -13.38
N VAL A 60 -12.35 6.53 -12.16
CA VAL A 60 -11.98 5.37 -11.35
C VAL A 60 -13.17 4.45 -11.17
N LEU A 61 -12.95 3.16 -11.38
CA LEU A 61 -13.84 2.11 -10.88
C LEU A 61 -13.12 1.24 -9.86
N SER A 62 -13.84 0.80 -8.84
CA SER A 62 -13.43 -0.33 -8.02
C SER A 62 -13.48 -1.63 -8.83
N MET A 63 -12.79 -2.67 -8.37
CA MET A 63 -12.86 -4.01 -8.96
C MET A 63 -14.29 -4.54 -9.01
N ASP A 64 -15.06 -4.33 -7.94
CA ASP A 64 -16.46 -4.74 -7.85
C ASP A 64 -17.33 -4.02 -8.90
N GLU A 65 -17.18 -2.69 -9.03
CA GLU A 65 -17.90 -1.91 -10.05
C GLU A 65 -17.49 -2.34 -11.46
N TYR A 66 -16.18 -2.48 -11.74
CA TYR A 66 -15.69 -2.90 -13.06
C TYR A 66 -16.24 -4.27 -13.46
N ALA A 67 -16.19 -5.26 -12.57
CA ALA A 67 -16.70 -6.60 -12.82
C ALA A 67 -18.21 -6.60 -13.10
N SER A 68 -18.98 -5.67 -12.51
CA SER A 68 -20.44 -5.59 -12.71
C SER A 68 -20.86 -5.25 -14.14
N PHE A 69 -19.97 -4.69 -14.97
CA PHE A 69 -20.24 -4.39 -16.38
C PHE A 69 -20.14 -5.63 -17.29
N PHE A 70 -19.60 -6.75 -16.79
CA PHE A 70 -19.35 -7.96 -17.58
C PHE A 70 -20.12 -9.14 -17.00
N GLU A 71 -21.17 -9.57 -17.70
CA GLU A 71 -21.97 -10.72 -17.30
C GLU A 71 -21.11 -12.00 -17.23
N ASN A 72 -21.29 -12.79 -16.17
CA ASN A 72 -20.59 -14.07 -15.94
C ASN A 72 -19.06 -13.99 -15.88
N ILE A 73 -18.46 -12.80 -15.71
CA ILE A 73 -17.00 -12.64 -15.54
C ILE A 73 -16.49 -13.35 -14.27
N ASP A 74 -17.36 -13.49 -13.27
CA ASP A 74 -17.13 -14.27 -12.06
C ASP A 74 -18.11 -15.44 -12.00
N PRO A 75 -17.76 -16.63 -12.51
CA PRO A 75 -18.65 -17.79 -12.50
C PRO A 75 -18.98 -18.29 -11.08
N LEU A 76 -18.22 -17.86 -10.07
CA LEU A 76 -18.46 -18.23 -8.68
C LEU A 76 -19.29 -17.19 -7.92
N ALA A 77 -19.70 -16.09 -8.55
CA ALA A 77 -20.46 -15.01 -7.92
C ALA A 77 -21.70 -15.52 -7.17
N GLN A 78 -22.42 -16.48 -7.76
CA GLN A 78 -23.62 -17.09 -7.16
C GLN A 78 -23.38 -17.83 -5.83
N TYR A 79 -22.12 -18.18 -5.51
CA TYR A 79 -21.75 -18.87 -4.27
C TYR A 79 -21.22 -17.90 -3.20
N LYS A 80 -21.20 -16.60 -3.47
CA LYS A 80 -20.60 -15.59 -2.59
C LYS A 80 -21.69 -14.80 -1.87
N GLU A 81 -21.86 -15.07 -0.57
CA GLU A 81 -22.89 -14.41 0.27
C GLU A 81 -22.74 -12.88 0.37
N PHE A 82 -21.53 -12.36 0.13
CA PHE A 82 -21.27 -10.92 0.12
C PHE A 82 -21.56 -10.25 -1.23
N ALA A 83 -21.81 -11.02 -2.30
CA ALA A 83 -22.19 -10.47 -3.60
C ALA A 83 -23.51 -9.68 -3.47
N ASP A 84 -24.52 -10.25 -2.80
CA ASP A 84 -25.84 -9.64 -2.58
C ASP A 84 -25.80 -8.33 -1.78
N LYS A 85 -24.78 -8.13 -0.93
CA LYS A 85 -24.59 -6.90 -0.14
C LYS A 85 -23.72 -5.85 -0.84
N GLN A 86 -23.03 -6.21 -1.92
CA GLN A 86 -22.23 -5.30 -2.75
C GLN A 86 -22.98 -4.85 -4.01
N PHE A 87 -24.10 -5.50 -4.36
CA PHE A 87 -25.11 -4.96 -5.30
C PHE A 87 -25.89 -3.78 -4.68
N VAL A 88 -25.20 -2.84 -4.02
CA VAL A 88 -25.82 -1.65 -3.46
C VAL A 88 -25.67 -0.52 -4.45
N SER A 89 -26.83 -0.19 -5.05
CA SER A 89 -27.12 1.04 -5.76
C SER A 89 -26.25 1.27 -7.00
N HIS A 90 -26.88 1.14 -8.18
CA HIS A 90 -26.49 1.89 -9.36
C HIS A 90 -26.67 3.40 -9.09
N GLN A 91 -25.98 3.96 -8.08
CA GLN A 91 -25.61 5.35 -8.14
C GLN A 91 -24.86 5.44 -9.44
N LYS A 92 -25.50 6.06 -10.44
CA LYS A 92 -24.93 6.33 -11.75
C LYS A 92 -23.51 6.81 -11.51
N VAL A 93 -22.55 5.90 -11.68
CA VAL A 93 -21.18 6.31 -11.78
C VAL A 93 -21.24 7.23 -12.97
N THR A 94 -21.01 8.52 -12.74
CA THR A 94 -20.91 9.50 -13.82
C THR A 94 -19.54 9.32 -14.43
N LEU A 95 -19.25 8.07 -14.83
CA LEU A 95 -18.18 7.77 -15.74
C LEU A 95 -18.46 8.60 -16.97
N ARG A 96 -17.42 9.29 -17.43
CA ARG A 96 -17.47 10.01 -18.69
C ARG A 96 -17.61 9.06 -19.88
N GLN A 97 -17.38 7.76 -19.65
CA GLN A 97 -17.10 6.76 -20.67
C GLN A 97 -17.71 5.39 -20.32
N ASP A 98 -17.85 4.52 -21.32
CA ASP A 98 -18.41 3.17 -21.20
C ASP A 98 -17.30 2.13 -20.94
N PRO A 99 -17.28 1.45 -19.77
CA PRO A 99 -16.27 0.45 -19.43
C PRO A 99 -16.17 -0.72 -20.40
N CYS A 100 -17.23 -1.01 -21.16
CA CYS A 100 -17.27 -2.12 -22.12
C CYS A 100 -16.61 -1.77 -23.47
N SER A 101 -16.26 -0.50 -23.69
CA SER A 101 -15.69 -0.01 -24.95
C SER A 101 -14.38 0.77 -24.82
N GLU A 102 -13.95 1.11 -23.60
CA GLU A 102 -12.69 1.81 -23.33
C GLU A 102 -11.60 0.90 -22.74
N SER A 103 -10.36 1.14 -23.16
CA SER A 103 -9.20 0.45 -22.58
C SER A 103 -8.83 1.00 -21.20
N VAL A 104 -8.62 0.10 -20.25
CA VAL A 104 -8.07 0.43 -18.91
C VAL A 104 -6.62 0.89 -19.07
N GLN A 105 -6.30 2.08 -18.56
CA GLN A 105 -4.98 2.70 -18.70
C GLN A 105 -4.03 2.36 -17.57
N ALA A 106 -4.55 1.97 -16.40
CA ALA A 106 -3.77 1.48 -15.27
C ALA A 106 -4.63 0.73 -14.27
N VAL A 107 -4.00 -0.18 -13.53
CA VAL A 107 -4.59 -0.88 -12.39
C VAL A 107 -3.84 -0.50 -11.11
N PHE A 108 -4.57 -0.23 -10.03
CA PHE A 108 -4.00 0.10 -8.74
C PHE A 108 -4.50 -0.85 -7.66
N ILE A 109 -3.60 -1.66 -7.10
CA ILE A 109 -3.87 -2.50 -5.93
C ILE A 109 -3.63 -1.64 -4.68
N VAL A 110 -4.71 -1.02 -4.20
CA VAL A 110 -4.70 0.00 -3.14
C VAL A 110 -4.57 -0.63 -1.76
N SER A 111 -5.23 -1.77 -1.54
CA SER A 111 -5.27 -2.51 -0.28
C SER A 111 -5.48 -4.01 -0.55
N ASP A 112 -5.49 -4.85 0.50
CA ASP A 112 -5.63 -6.30 0.33
C ASP A 112 -6.96 -6.65 -0.39
N SER A 113 -6.87 -7.44 -1.45
CA SER A 113 -8.04 -8.03 -2.13
C SER A 113 -8.80 -8.95 -1.16
N ILE A 114 -10.14 -8.85 -1.18
CA ILE A 114 -11.04 -9.69 -0.38
C ILE A 114 -11.34 -11.01 -1.11
N ASP A 115 -11.50 -10.95 -2.43
CA ASP A 115 -11.91 -12.08 -3.26
C ASP A 115 -10.83 -12.40 -4.29
N TRP A 116 -9.80 -13.13 -3.85
CA TRP A 116 -8.65 -13.44 -4.69
C TRP A 116 -9.04 -14.21 -5.96
N CYS A 117 -10.04 -15.08 -5.87
CA CYS A 117 -10.44 -15.90 -7.01
C CYS A 117 -10.99 -15.01 -8.14
N ARG A 118 -11.94 -14.12 -7.82
CA ARG A 118 -12.47 -13.16 -8.80
C ARG A 118 -11.39 -12.18 -9.22
N ASP A 119 -10.74 -11.52 -8.26
CA ASP A 119 -9.84 -10.41 -8.57
C ASP A 119 -8.67 -10.88 -9.42
N ILE A 120 -8.10 -12.07 -9.18
CA ILE A 120 -7.05 -12.62 -10.05
C ILE A 120 -7.57 -12.93 -11.45
N GLN A 121 -8.76 -13.54 -11.58
CA GLN A 121 -9.38 -13.82 -12.88
C GLN A 121 -9.59 -12.53 -13.68
N VAL A 122 -10.28 -11.55 -13.08
CA VAL A 122 -10.59 -10.27 -13.73
C VAL A 122 -9.32 -9.48 -14.03
N LEU A 123 -8.31 -9.50 -13.14
CA LEU A 123 -7.01 -8.89 -13.42
C LEU A 123 -6.31 -9.57 -14.60
N CYS A 124 -6.33 -10.89 -14.71
CA CYS A 124 -5.78 -11.57 -15.88
C CYS A 124 -6.49 -11.12 -17.17
N ASP A 125 -7.82 -11.00 -17.14
CA ASP A 125 -8.59 -10.53 -18.29
C ASP A 125 -8.25 -9.09 -18.67
N ILE A 126 -8.19 -8.17 -17.69
CA ILE A 126 -7.78 -6.77 -17.90
C ILE A 126 -6.37 -6.72 -18.50
N LEU A 127 -5.41 -7.40 -17.87
CA LEU A 127 -4.00 -7.36 -18.21
C LEU A 127 -3.70 -8.01 -19.57
N ARG A 128 -4.52 -8.97 -20.00
CA ARG A 128 -4.43 -9.61 -21.31
C ARG A 128 -5.01 -8.76 -22.43
N THR A 129 -6.14 -8.12 -22.18
CA THR A 129 -6.99 -7.51 -23.23
C THR A 129 -6.93 -5.99 -23.27
N GLY A 130 -6.14 -5.37 -22.39
CA GLY A 130 -6.13 -3.91 -22.24
C GLY A 130 -7.40 -3.38 -21.58
N GLY A 131 -8.03 -4.18 -20.71
CA GLY A 131 -9.26 -3.80 -20.00
C GLY A 131 -10.55 -4.09 -20.75
N LEU A 132 -10.54 -4.94 -21.78
CA LEU A 132 -11.72 -5.35 -22.53
C LEU A 132 -11.87 -6.89 -22.51
N PRO A 133 -12.28 -7.50 -21.38
CA PRO A 133 -12.48 -8.93 -21.23
C PRO A 133 -13.22 -9.57 -22.41
N GLY A 134 -12.77 -10.76 -22.82
CA GLY A 134 -13.33 -11.49 -23.96
C GLY A 134 -12.88 -10.99 -25.35
N ARG A 135 -12.07 -9.94 -25.44
CA ARG A 135 -11.47 -9.48 -26.71
C ARG A 135 -10.07 -10.07 -26.94
N GLU A 136 -9.49 -9.72 -28.08
CA GLU A 136 -8.14 -10.10 -28.47
C GLU A 136 -7.07 -9.57 -27.49
N VAL A 137 -5.90 -10.21 -27.51
CA VAL A 137 -4.75 -9.78 -26.72
C VAL A 137 -4.34 -8.36 -27.11
N ALA A 138 -4.11 -7.50 -26.12
CA ALA A 138 -3.68 -6.13 -26.30
C ALA A 138 -2.44 -5.82 -25.44
N HIS A 139 -2.07 -4.54 -25.38
CA HIS A 139 -1.00 -4.08 -24.51
C HIS A 139 -1.41 -4.18 -23.04
N GLN A 140 -0.54 -4.75 -22.20
CA GLN A 140 -0.76 -4.86 -20.76
C GLN A 140 -0.78 -3.46 -20.12
N PRO A 141 -1.87 -3.01 -19.48
CA PRO A 141 -1.83 -1.78 -18.69
C PRO A 141 -0.84 -1.94 -17.52
N PRO A 142 -0.18 -0.85 -17.11
CA PRO A 142 0.65 -0.86 -15.90
C PRO A 142 -0.21 -1.20 -14.67
N ILE A 143 0.32 -2.07 -13.82
CA ILE A 143 -0.26 -2.43 -12.54
C ILE A 143 0.65 -1.98 -11.39
N PHE A 144 0.06 -1.30 -10.42
CA PHE A 144 0.76 -0.71 -9.28
C PHE A 144 0.28 -1.32 -7.96
N PHE A 145 1.20 -1.83 -7.15
CA PHE A 145 0.91 -2.36 -5.81
C PHE A 145 1.29 -1.35 -4.73
N ALA A 146 0.42 -1.12 -3.75
CA ALA A 146 0.67 -0.18 -2.65
C ALA A 146 1.74 -0.67 -1.65
N ASN A 147 1.98 -1.99 -1.58
CA ASN A 147 3.05 -2.63 -0.82
C ASN A 147 3.35 -4.02 -1.39
N ASP A 148 4.44 -4.65 -0.97
CA ASP A 148 4.83 -5.99 -1.42
C ASP A 148 5.12 -6.95 -0.24
N ASP A 149 4.50 -6.71 0.91
CA ASP A 149 4.76 -7.55 2.08
C ASP A 149 4.08 -8.90 1.90
N LEU A 150 4.89 -9.97 1.90
CA LEU A 150 4.40 -11.35 1.77
C LEU A 150 3.43 -11.71 2.89
N ALA A 151 3.75 -11.33 4.13
CA ALA A 151 2.98 -11.67 5.31
C ALA A 151 2.98 -10.52 6.33
N TYR A 152 2.00 -10.52 7.21
CA TYR A 152 1.85 -9.58 8.31
C TYR A 152 1.31 -10.27 9.57
N GLN A 153 1.65 -9.74 10.74
CA GLN A 153 1.09 -10.23 12.01
C GLN A 153 -0.28 -9.60 12.25
N ALA A 154 -1.30 -10.44 12.43
CA ALA A 154 -2.67 -10.04 12.77
C ALA A 154 -3.01 -10.45 14.21
N LEU A 155 -4.30 -10.44 14.57
CA LEU A 155 -4.76 -10.98 15.86
C LEU A 155 -4.57 -12.51 15.99
N PHE A 156 -4.45 -13.22 14.86
CA PHE A 156 -4.24 -14.67 14.85
C PHE A 156 -2.78 -15.01 15.24
N PRO A 157 -2.50 -16.11 15.98
CA PRO A 157 -1.16 -16.40 16.47
C PRO A 157 -0.07 -16.53 15.39
N SER A 158 -0.43 -16.98 14.19
CA SER A 158 0.48 -17.04 13.04
C SER A 158 0.18 -15.95 12.01
N GLU A 159 1.24 -15.53 11.33
CA GLU A 159 1.22 -14.50 10.28
C GLU A 159 0.19 -14.79 9.19
N ARG A 160 -0.45 -13.74 8.69
CA ARG A 160 -1.41 -13.81 7.60
C ARG A 160 -0.76 -13.33 6.31
N LEU A 161 -1.15 -13.92 5.19
CA LEU A 161 -0.69 -13.51 3.87
C LEU A 161 -1.18 -12.10 3.55
N GLY A 162 -0.28 -11.25 3.05
CA GLY A 162 -0.57 -9.87 2.66
C GLY A 162 -0.62 -9.68 1.14
N MET A 163 -0.58 -8.41 0.73
CA MET A 163 -0.57 -8.01 -0.70
C MET A 163 0.57 -8.64 -1.50
N GLY A 164 1.75 -8.87 -0.92
CA GLY A 164 2.85 -9.53 -1.63
C GLY A 164 2.52 -10.98 -2.00
N ALA A 165 1.78 -11.71 -1.14
CA ALA A 165 1.31 -13.04 -1.48
C ALA A 165 0.24 -13.02 -2.58
N PHE A 166 -0.66 -12.02 -2.56
CA PHE A 166 -1.63 -11.81 -3.64
C PHE A 166 -0.92 -11.54 -4.97
N ARG A 167 0.11 -10.69 -4.96
CA ARG A 167 0.95 -10.41 -6.13
C ARG A 167 1.61 -11.67 -6.67
N VAL A 168 2.22 -12.49 -5.79
CA VAL A 168 2.84 -13.77 -6.19
C VAL A 168 1.81 -14.70 -6.82
N ALA A 169 0.60 -14.79 -6.27
CA ALA A 169 -0.47 -15.60 -6.83
C ALA A 169 -0.91 -15.11 -8.22
N LEU A 170 -1.14 -13.81 -8.37
CA LEU A 170 -1.48 -13.19 -9.66
C LEU A 170 -0.38 -13.41 -10.69
N GLU A 171 0.87 -13.12 -10.34
CA GLU A 171 2.04 -13.29 -11.21
C GLU A 171 2.18 -14.75 -11.67
N SER A 172 2.07 -15.69 -10.74
CA SER A 172 2.20 -17.12 -11.05
C SER A 172 1.13 -17.59 -12.04
N ILE A 173 -0.13 -17.20 -11.81
CA ILE A 173 -1.24 -17.55 -12.69
C ILE A 173 -1.09 -16.86 -14.05
N TYR A 174 -0.84 -15.54 -14.06
CA TYR A 174 -0.66 -14.77 -15.28
C TYR A 174 0.45 -15.33 -16.16
N ASN A 175 1.63 -15.62 -15.58
CA ASN A 175 2.78 -16.15 -16.30
C ASN A 175 2.57 -17.58 -16.81
N SER A 176 1.67 -18.35 -16.19
CA SER A 176 1.35 -19.71 -16.62
C SER A 176 0.46 -19.77 -17.87
N ILE A 177 -0.28 -18.69 -18.16
CA ILE A 177 -1.26 -18.64 -19.25
C ILE A 177 -0.92 -17.58 -20.33
N HIS A 178 0.11 -16.76 -20.12
CA HIS A 178 0.58 -15.74 -21.06
C HIS A 178 2.04 -15.97 -21.48
N GLN A 179 2.36 -15.57 -22.71
CA GLN A 179 3.73 -15.70 -23.25
C GLN A 179 4.70 -14.67 -22.67
N LYS A 180 4.19 -13.48 -22.32
CA LYS A 180 4.98 -12.42 -21.70
C LYS A 180 4.76 -12.45 -20.20
N PRO A 181 5.82 -12.34 -19.38
CA PRO A 181 5.68 -12.27 -17.93
C PRO A 181 4.96 -10.98 -17.53
N LEU A 182 4.28 -11.04 -16.39
CA LEU A 182 3.60 -9.90 -15.77
C LEU A 182 4.60 -8.78 -15.48
N GLU A 183 4.39 -7.61 -16.07
CA GLU A 183 5.12 -6.40 -15.69
C GLU A 183 4.35 -5.65 -14.61
N TYR A 184 4.97 -5.38 -13.46
CA TYR A 184 4.33 -4.66 -12.36
C TYR A 184 5.29 -3.69 -11.66
N THR A 185 4.73 -2.75 -10.88
CA THR A 185 5.50 -1.87 -10.01
C THR A 185 4.94 -1.93 -8.60
N SER A 186 5.79 -2.27 -7.63
CA SER A 186 5.44 -2.26 -6.21
C SER A 186 5.99 -1.01 -5.52
N TYR A 187 5.12 -0.33 -4.78
CA TYR A 187 5.47 0.71 -3.82
C TYR A 187 5.57 0.10 -2.43
N GLY A 188 5.80 0.94 -1.42
CA GLY A 188 5.94 0.48 -0.04
C GLY A 188 7.39 0.11 0.30
N LYS A 189 7.57 -0.26 1.57
CA LYS A 189 8.83 -0.76 2.10
C LYS A 189 9.14 -2.13 1.45
N PRO A 190 10.42 -2.52 1.31
CA PRO A 190 11.63 -1.86 1.79
C PRO A 190 12.18 -0.77 0.86
N ASN A 191 11.44 -0.29 -0.15
CA ASN A 191 11.95 0.72 -1.08
C ASN A 191 12.40 2.00 -0.32
N PRO A 192 13.68 2.42 -0.44
CA PRO A 192 14.22 3.55 0.32
C PRO A 192 13.51 4.87 0.01
N PHE A 193 12.87 5.01 -1.15
CA PHE A 193 12.08 6.18 -1.51
C PHE A 193 10.93 6.43 -0.53
N VAL A 194 10.30 5.38 0.01
CA VAL A 194 9.20 5.52 0.96
C VAL A 194 9.65 6.18 2.25
N PHE A 195 10.83 5.83 2.75
CA PHE A 195 11.42 6.40 3.95
C PHE A 195 11.87 7.86 3.75
N LYS A 196 12.34 8.20 2.54
CA LYS A 196 12.69 9.58 2.17
C LYS A 196 11.45 10.45 2.03
N ASN A 197 10.37 9.91 1.46
CA ASN A 197 9.09 10.60 1.38
C ASN A 197 8.47 10.83 2.76
N ALA A 198 8.61 9.86 3.67
CA ALA A 198 8.19 10.02 5.07
C ALA A 198 8.96 11.14 5.77
N GLU A 199 10.29 11.17 5.61
CA GLU A 199 11.13 12.26 6.10
C GLU A 199 10.71 13.63 5.54
N ALA A 200 10.50 13.75 4.23
CA ALA A 200 10.06 14.99 3.60
C ALA A 200 8.70 15.47 4.14
N THR A 201 7.77 14.54 4.37
CA THR A 201 6.46 14.83 4.97
C THR A 201 6.62 15.34 6.40
N LEU A 202 7.47 14.69 7.21
CA LEU A 202 7.76 15.12 8.57
C LEU A 202 8.41 16.52 8.62
N MET A 203 9.31 16.82 7.68
CA MET A 203 9.91 18.16 7.57
C MET A 203 8.85 19.22 7.26
N GLN A 204 7.92 18.93 6.36
CA GLN A 204 6.82 19.85 6.04
C GLN A 204 5.91 20.13 7.24
N LEU A 205 5.69 19.13 8.09
CA LEU A 205 4.92 19.28 9.33
C LEU A 205 5.60 20.16 10.38
N GLN A 206 6.92 20.31 10.34
CA GLN A 206 7.67 21.17 11.26
C GLN A 206 7.72 22.63 10.82
N LEU A 207 7.44 22.94 9.55
CA LEU A 207 7.48 24.31 9.02
C LEU A 207 6.68 25.35 9.83
N PRO A 208 5.48 25.04 10.37
CA PRO A 208 4.74 25.99 11.21
C PRO A 208 5.45 26.33 12.54
N HIS A 209 6.26 25.43 13.08
CA HIS A 209 7.07 25.66 14.28
C HIS A 209 8.43 26.28 13.96
N GLN A 210 9.04 25.96 12.82
CA GLN A 210 10.35 26.48 12.41
C GLN A 210 10.30 27.92 11.89
N ALA A 211 9.16 28.37 11.34
CA ALA A 211 8.96 29.77 10.94
C ALA A 211 9.13 30.77 12.11
N ALA A 212 8.98 30.29 13.36
CA ALA A 212 9.19 31.10 14.57
C ALA A 212 10.67 31.16 15.03
N THR A 213 11.54 30.27 14.55
CA THR A 213 12.94 30.12 15.03
C THR A 213 14.00 30.37 13.97
N GLY A 214 13.63 30.71 12.72
CA GLY A 214 14.54 31.26 11.71
C GLY A 214 15.53 30.27 11.09
N GLY A 215 15.40 28.97 11.32
CA GLY A 215 16.29 27.94 10.77
C GLY A 215 15.53 26.71 10.25
N MET A 216 15.91 26.23 9.07
CA MET A 216 15.44 24.96 8.52
C MET A 216 16.23 23.83 9.21
N HIS A 217 15.67 23.26 10.28
CA HIS A 217 16.36 22.20 11.03
C HIS A 217 16.12 20.84 10.38
N SER A 218 17.17 20.21 9.89
CA SER A 218 17.18 18.78 9.55
C SER A 218 17.13 17.94 10.82
N PHE A 219 16.43 16.81 10.80
CA PHE A 219 16.42 15.85 11.90
C PHE A 219 17.83 15.35 12.21
N LYS A 220 18.25 15.39 13.49
CA LYS A 220 19.51 14.77 13.93
C LYS A 220 19.45 13.24 13.85
N THR A 221 18.31 12.66 14.22
CA THR A 221 18.04 11.23 14.21
C THR A 221 16.57 10.99 13.82
N LEU A 222 16.32 9.98 12.99
CA LEU A 222 14.99 9.49 12.63
C LEU A 222 14.84 8.03 13.08
N TYR A 223 14.06 7.79 14.12
CA TYR A 223 13.83 6.46 14.68
C TYR A 223 12.79 5.66 13.88
N MET A 224 13.24 4.68 13.09
CA MET A 224 12.34 3.74 12.43
C MET A 224 12.01 2.58 13.37
N VAL A 225 10.79 2.54 13.90
CA VAL A 225 10.29 1.44 14.74
C VAL A 225 9.42 0.52 13.89
N GLY A 226 9.74 -0.77 13.83
CA GLY A 226 8.99 -1.75 13.05
C GLY A 226 9.21 -3.19 13.53
N ASP A 227 8.42 -4.12 13.01
CA ASP A 227 8.42 -5.53 13.43
C ASP A 227 8.92 -6.48 12.34
N ASN A 228 9.15 -6.00 11.12
CA ASN A 228 9.56 -6.82 9.99
C ASN A 228 11.01 -6.51 9.56
N PRO A 229 11.98 -7.40 9.78
CA PRO A 229 13.39 -7.16 9.45
C PRO A 229 13.62 -6.88 7.96
N ILE A 230 12.96 -7.65 7.10
CA ILE A 230 13.11 -7.59 5.63
C ILE A 230 12.53 -6.28 5.07
N VAL A 231 11.52 -5.73 5.75
CA VAL A 231 10.72 -4.60 5.26
C VAL A 231 11.09 -3.30 5.97
N ASP A 232 10.95 -3.24 7.29
CA ASP A 232 11.18 -2.04 8.10
C ASP A 232 12.67 -1.73 8.25
N ILE A 233 13.43 -2.71 8.73
CA ILE A 233 14.82 -2.53 9.13
C ILE A 233 15.70 -2.39 7.89
N ASN A 234 15.56 -3.32 6.94
CA ASN A 234 16.25 -3.25 5.67
C ASN A 234 15.94 -1.96 4.91
N GLY A 235 14.68 -1.54 4.87
CA GLY A 235 14.28 -0.31 4.19
C GLY A 235 14.85 0.95 4.84
N ALA A 236 14.88 1.02 6.17
CA ALA A 236 15.53 2.12 6.90
C ALA A 236 17.04 2.15 6.63
N ARG A 237 17.68 0.99 6.65
CA ARG A 237 19.12 0.84 6.36
C ARG A 237 19.45 1.31 4.94
N GLN A 238 18.68 0.88 3.93
CA GLN A 238 18.87 1.30 2.54
C GLN A 238 18.62 2.80 2.33
N ALA A 239 17.69 3.39 3.08
CA ALA A 239 17.41 4.82 3.00
C ALA A 239 18.54 5.68 3.60
N GLY A 240 19.38 5.11 4.46
CA GLY A 240 20.59 5.73 5.01
C GLY A 240 20.33 6.74 6.13
N PRO A 241 21.39 7.42 6.61
CA PRO A 241 21.30 8.40 7.69
C PRO A 241 20.29 9.53 7.37
N PRO A 242 19.66 10.16 8.38
CA PRO A 242 19.93 10.05 9.83
C PRO A 242 19.10 8.97 10.55
N ARG A 243 18.81 7.83 9.91
CA ARG A 243 17.91 6.80 10.46
C ARG A 243 18.57 5.93 11.53
N PHE A 244 17.80 5.62 12.57
CA PHE A 244 18.12 4.63 13.61
C PHE A 244 16.97 3.63 13.69
N SER A 245 17.25 2.36 13.46
CA SER A 245 16.25 1.29 13.35
C SER A 245 16.05 0.55 14.66
N ILE A 246 14.79 0.41 15.08
CA ILE A 246 14.38 -0.33 16.28
C ILE A 246 13.42 -1.44 15.85
N LEU A 247 13.80 -2.69 16.12
CA LEU A 247 13.02 -3.88 15.84
C LEU A 247 12.23 -4.32 17.07
N THR A 248 10.91 -4.43 16.94
CA THR A 248 10.03 -4.92 18.02
C THR A 248 9.69 -6.40 17.84
N LYS A 249 9.37 -7.09 18.93
CA LYS A 249 9.03 -8.53 18.92
C LYS A 249 7.53 -8.82 18.95
N THR A 250 6.70 -7.78 18.83
CA THR A 250 5.23 -7.89 18.88
C THR A 250 4.59 -8.32 17.56
N GLY A 251 5.39 -8.57 16.51
CA GLY A 251 4.90 -8.72 15.14
C GLY A 251 5.49 -9.91 14.39
N VAL A 252 5.90 -9.69 13.13
CA VAL A 252 6.54 -10.70 12.26
C VAL A 252 7.79 -11.27 12.91
N PHE A 253 8.69 -10.40 13.39
CA PHE A 253 9.86 -10.84 14.12
C PHE A 253 9.49 -11.33 15.52
N LYS A 254 9.90 -12.56 15.85
CA LYS A 254 9.76 -13.19 17.17
C LYS A 254 11.10 -13.74 17.70
N GLY A 255 12.20 -13.32 17.08
CA GLY A 255 13.55 -13.79 17.39
C GLY A 255 14.00 -13.32 18.77
N ARG A 256 14.85 -14.14 19.43
CA ARG A 256 15.48 -13.77 20.70
C ARG A 256 16.68 -12.84 20.51
N VAL A 257 17.33 -12.97 19.35
CA VAL A 257 18.52 -12.22 18.95
C VAL A 257 18.24 -11.52 17.64
N ASN A 258 18.92 -10.41 17.40
CA ASN A 258 18.78 -9.59 16.20
C ASN A 258 18.88 -10.43 14.93
N GLU A 259 18.12 -10.04 13.89
CA GLU A 259 18.14 -10.75 12.61
C GLU A 259 19.52 -10.62 11.96
N THR A 260 20.06 -11.74 11.48
CA THR A 260 21.46 -11.80 11.03
C THR A 260 21.68 -11.06 9.71
N ASP A 261 20.76 -11.21 8.76
CA ASP A 261 20.85 -10.57 7.45
C ASP A 261 20.36 -9.11 7.48
N PHE A 262 19.46 -8.79 8.40
CA PHE A 262 18.80 -7.47 8.53
C PHE A 262 18.84 -6.95 9.96
N SER A 263 20.06 -6.79 10.48
CA SER A 263 20.26 -6.36 11.87
C SER A 263 19.78 -4.93 12.12
N ALA A 264 18.89 -4.77 13.09
CA ALA A 264 18.47 -3.45 13.59
C ALA A 264 19.53 -2.84 14.52
N ASP A 265 19.49 -1.51 14.73
CA ASP A 265 20.37 -0.84 15.69
C ASP A 265 20.00 -1.17 17.14
N LEU A 266 18.72 -1.46 17.39
CA LEU A 266 18.20 -1.92 18.68
C LEU A 266 17.08 -2.94 18.47
N VAL A 267 17.01 -3.94 19.35
CA VAL A 267 15.88 -4.87 19.45
C VAL A 267 15.23 -4.72 20.82
N VAL A 268 13.91 -4.55 20.85
CA VAL A 268 13.10 -4.40 22.07
C VAL A 268 11.90 -5.34 22.02
N ASP A 269 11.28 -5.61 23.18
CA ASP A 269 10.13 -6.49 23.22
C ASP A 269 8.88 -5.78 22.71
N THR A 270 8.72 -4.48 23.02
CA THR A 270 7.50 -3.70 22.74
C THR A 270 7.76 -2.31 22.14
N VAL A 271 6.71 -1.70 21.58
CA VAL A 271 6.76 -0.28 21.13
C VAL A 271 6.94 0.67 22.31
N GLU A 272 6.40 0.33 23.49
CA GLU A 272 6.58 1.13 24.72
C GLU A 272 8.07 1.23 25.09
N GLU A 273 8.78 0.10 25.10
CA GLU A 273 10.23 0.08 25.32
C GLU A 273 11.02 0.86 24.27
N ALA A 274 10.59 0.81 23.00
CA ALA A 274 11.21 1.64 21.95
C ALA A 274 11.07 3.13 22.28
N VAL A 275 9.88 3.57 22.68
CA VAL A 275 9.61 4.97 23.04
C VAL A 275 10.41 5.37 24.28
N ASP A 276 10.44 4.54 25.32
CA ASP A 276 11.21 4.81 26.54
C ASP A 276 12.70 4.94 26.27
N TYR A 277 13.25 4.08 25.40
CA TYR A 277 14.63 4.17 24.95
C TYR A 277 14.89 5.49 24.22
N ILE A 278 14.04 5.87 23.26
CA ILE A 278 14.18 7.11 22.48
C ILE A 278 14.16 8.32 23.41
N LEU A 279 13.17 8.41 24.30
CA LEU A 279 13.04 9.53 25.23
C LEU A 279 14.24 9.63 26.18
N SER A 280 14.73 8.49 26.67
CA SER A 280 15.91 8.45 27.53
C SER A 280 17.15 8.92 26.79
N ARG A 281 17.40 8.41 25.58
CA ARG A 281 18.58 8.75 24.78
C ARG A 281 18.63 10.22 24.39
N GLU A 282 17.50 10.79 23.97
CA GLU A 282 17.44 12.18 23.51
C GLU A 282 17.51 13.17 24.68
N ARG A 283 17.03 12.81 25.88
CA ARG A 283 17.19 13.61 27.10
C ARG A 283 18.65 13.85 27.49
N TYR A 284 19.53 12.86 27.28
CA TYR A 284 20.97 12.99 27.57
C TYR A 284 21.79 13.54 26.40
N SER A 285 21.19 13.69 25.22
CA SER A 285 21.85 14.20 24.00
C SER A 285 21.55 15.69 23.73
N SER A 286 20.84 16.35 24.65
CA SER A 286 20.38 17.74 24.58
C SER A 286 21.26 18.68 25.39
#